data_AF-A0A9P5U187-F1
#
_entry.id   AF-A0A9P5U187-F1
#
_cell.length_a   1.000
_cell.length_b   1.000
_cell.length_c   1.000
_cell.angle_alpha   90.00
_cell.angle_beta   90.00
_cell.angle_gamma   90.00
#
_symmetry.space_group_name_H-M   'P 1'
#
loop_
_entity.id
_entity.type
_entity.pdbx_description
1 polymer ?
#
loop_
_entity_poly.entity_id
_entity_poly.type
_entity_poly.pdbx_seq_one_letter_code
_entity_poly.pdbx_strand_id
1 'polypeptide(L)'
;MTLGISIPSPASDDSSQIQTPASPSFSGLPQPESNNKRKVSRRANTAERRATHNAVERARRETLNGRFLDLAGLLPNLSQIRRPSKSAIVNSSIAHIHASRRHRHLASRELRLLKYEADALRRELNEWRDRAGIPRVQEPTRGDGFGMILSGELEVLPVPNMDEEDAEYVNGDDEGHAHASRTPPNEEPHRFSYTDPSNVRSNIPQIHVLPA
;
A
#
# COMPACT_ATOMS: atom_id res chain seq x y z
N MET A 1 27.49 17.26 44.39
CA MET A 1 26.79 18.19 43.49
C MET A 1 26.27 17.38 42.32
N THR A 2 25.00 17.00 42.37
CA THR A 2 24.31 16.08 41.47
C THR A 2 23.65 16.88 40.35
N LEU A 3 24.10 16.71 39.10
CA LEU A 3 23.50 17.33 37.92
C LEU A 3 22.34 16.46 37.42
N GLY A 4 21.12 16.85 37.77
CA GLY A 4 19.89 16.32 37.19
C GLY A 4 19.54 17.09 35.92
N ILE A 5 19.54 16.41 34.78
CA ILE A 5 19.04 16.96 33.51
C ILE A 5 17.55 16.60 33.44
N SER A 6 16.71 17.61 33.63
CA SER A 6 15.25 17.51 33.53
C SER A 6 14.83 17.80 32.09
N ILE A 7 14.09 16.85 31.50
CA ILE A 7 13.47 16.94 30.18
C ILE A 7 12.04 17.49 30.39
N PRO A 8 11.60 18.57 29.72
CA PRO A 8 10.19 18.95 29.78
C PRO A 8 9.35 18.14 28.78
N SER A 9 8.26 17.58 29.29
CA SER A 9 7.15 16.98 28.55
C SER A 9 6.28 18.06 27.87
N PRO A 10 5.57 17.74 26.76
CA PRO A 10 4.69 18.69 26.09
C PRO A 10 3.35 18.83 26.82
N ALA A 11 2.98 20.07 27.13
CA ALA A 11 1.67 20.41 27.68
C ALA A 11 0.60 20.36 26.59
N SER A 12 -0.53 19.77 26.98
CA SER A 12 -1.84 19.81 26.31
C SER A 12 -2.54 21.18 26.54
N ASP A 13 -3.65 21.37 25.81
CA ASP A 13 -4.64 22.45 25.87
C ASP A 13 -4.31 23.76 25.12
N ASP A 14 -5.09 24.09 24.10
CA ASP A 14 -6.36 24.79 24.33
C ASP A 14 -7.19 24.88 23.05
N SER A 15 -8.49 24.65 23.19
CA SER A 15 -9.51 24.88 22.17
C SER A 15 -10.00 26.31 22.30
N SER A 16 -9.76 27.18 21.31
CA SER A 16 -10.55 28.41 21.22
C SER A 16 -10.56 29.07 19.83
N GLN A 17 -11.75 29.00 19.23
CA GLN A 17 -12.47 30.09 18.56
C GLN A 17 -11.95 30.65 17.22
N ILE A 18 -12.70 30.26 16.18
CA ILE A 18 -12.84 30.95 14.90
C ILE A 18 -13.42 32.34 15.14
N GLN A 19 -12.60 33.40 15.02
CA GLN A 19 -13.08 34.79 14.96
C GLN A 19 -13.36 35.19 13.51
N THR A 20 -14.61 35.57 13.26
CA THR A 20 -15.04 36.32 12.08
C THR A 20 -14.70 37.80 12.28
N PRO A 21 -14.15 38.52 11.28
CA PRO A 21 -13.90 39.95 11.44
C PRO A 21 -15.17 40.76 11.18
N ALA A 22 -15.60 41.47 12.23
CA ALA A 22 -16.63 42.50 12.21
C ALA A 22 -16.20 43.72 11.36
N SER A 23 -17.17 44.34 10.70
CA SER A 23 -17.02 45.57 9.92
C SER A 23 -16.92 46.81 10.81
N PRO A 24 -16.08 47.82 10.47
CA PRO A 24 -16.24 49.16 11.01
C PRO A 24 -16.94 50.06 9.99
N SER A 25 -18.08 50.61 10.41
CA SER A 25 -18.71 51.78 9.81
C SER A 25 -17.96 53.03 10.24
N PHE A 26 -17.44 53.82 9.29
CA PHE A 26 -17.09 55.22 9.53
C PHE A 26 -17.50 56.07 8.34
N SER A 27 -18.40 57.01 8.62
CA SER A 27 -18.95 57.99 7.70
C SER A 27 -18.09 59.26 7.68
N GLY A 28 -17.74 59.71 6.47
CA GLY A 28 -17.75 61.12 6.06
C GLY A 28 -16.51 61.99 6.32
N LEU A 29 -15.79 62.33 5.23
CA LEU A 29 -15.34 63.70 4.85
C LEU A 29 -14.70 63.66 3.43
N PRO A 30 -14.71 64.77 2.65
CA PRO A 30 -14.65 64.73 1.19
C PRO A 30 -13.23 64.88 0.56
N GLN A 31 -13.21 64.47 -0.71
CA GLN A 31 -12.21 64.40 -1.80
C GLN A 31 -11.16 65.55 -1.93
N PRO A 32 -10.03 65.34 -2.67
CA PRO A 32 -10.10 65.41 -4.13
C PRO A 32 -9.27 64.38 -4.93
N GLU A 33 -9.88 63.96 -6.04
CA GLU A 33 -9.34 63.57 -7.35
C GLU A 33 -7.82 63.33 -7.47
N SER A 34 -7.43 62.07 -7.67
CA SER A 34 -6.45 61.74 -8.73
C SER A 34 -6.50 60.26 -9.13
N ASN A 35 -6.74 60.08 -10.43
CA ASN A 35 -6.32 58.97 -11.28
C ASN A 35 -6.80 57.54 -10.95
N ASN A 36 -7.82 57.12 -11.69
CA ASN A 36 -7.76 56.00 -12.64
C ASN A 36 -6.70 54.90 -12.33
N LYS A 37 -7.17 53.79 -11.74
CA LYS A 37 -6.72 52.37 -11.92
C LYS A 37 -7.05 51.51 -10.68
N ARG A 38 -8.30 51.48 -10.20
CA ARG A 38 -8.68 50.66 -9.02
C ARG A 38 -9.81 49.67 -9.28
N LYS A 39 -9.65 48.83 -10.30
CA LYS A 39 -10.50 47.63 -10.48
C LYS A 39 -9.73 46.30 -10.62
N VAL A 40 -8.40 46.32 -10.69
CA VAL A 40 -7.56 45.09 -10.83
C VAL A 40 -7.14 44.49 -9.47
N SER A 41 -7.12 45.28 -8.40
CA SER A 41 -6.57 44.90 -7.08
C SER A 41 -7.36 43.80 -6.33
N ARG A 42 -8.70 43.76 -6.41
CA ARG A 42 -9.49 42.72 -5.72
C ARG A 42 -9.36 41.33 -6.35
N ARG A 43 -9.22 41.25 -7.68
CA ARG A 43 -8.94 39.99 -8.39
C ARG A 43 -7.52 39.49 -8.11
N ALA A 44 -6.56 40.40 -7.98
CA ALA A 44 -5.18 40.06 -7.61
C ALA A 44 -5.10 39.38 -6.24
N ASN A 45 -5.85 39.85 -5.22
CA ASN A 45 -5.86 39.21 -3.89
C ASN A 45 -6.39 37.76 -3.93
N THR A 46 -7.36 37.46 -4.81
CA THR A 46 -7.86 36.09 -4.98
C THR A 46 -6.88 35.22 -5.79
N ALA A 47 -6.24 35.79 -6.81
CA ALA A 47 -5.22 35.08 -7.60
C ALA A 47 -3.99 34.72 -6.76
N GLU A 48 -3.55 35.65 -5.91
CA GLU A 48 -2.44 35.46 -4.97
C GLU A 48 -2.76 34.39 -3.91
N ARG A 49 -3.98 34.41 -3.34
CA ARG A 49 -4.47 33.34 -2.45
C ARG A 49 -4.52 31.98 -3.14
N ARG A 50 -4.93 31.91 -4.40
CA ARG A 50 -4.90 30.65 -5.18
C ARG A 50 -3.47 30.20 -5.48
N ALA A 51 -2.57 31.14 -5.78
CA ALA A 51 -1.17 30.83 -6.07
C ALA A 51 -0.47 30.23 -4.85
N THR A 52 -0.63 30.85 -3.68
CA THR A 52 -0.09 30.35 -2.41
C THR A 52 -0.67 28.98 -2.04
N HIS A 53 -1.99 28.80 -2.15
CA HIS A 53 -2.62 27.49 -1.95
C HIS A 53 -2.06 26.41 -2.89
N ASN A 54 -1.92 26.72 -4.19
CA ASN A 54 -1.36 25.79 -5.18
C ASN A 54 0.12 25.49 -4.92
N ALA A 55 0.89 26.45 -4.40
CA ALA A 55 2.26 26.24 -3.99
C ALA A 55 2.35 25.26 -2.81
N VAL A 56 1.54 25.49 -1.77
CA VAL A 56 1.48 24.63 -0.58
C VAL A 56 1.06 23.21 -0.93
N GLU A 57 -0.01 23.03 -1.71
CA GLU A 57 -0.47 21.69 -2.10
C GLU A 57 0.52 20.97 -3.03
N ARG A 58 1.25 21.70 -3.89
CA ARG A 58 2.34 21.12 -4.70
C ARG A 58 3.46 20.59 -3.81
N ALA A 59 3.92 21.38 -2.85
CA ALA A 59 4.94 20.95 -1.89
C ALA A 59 4.49 19.71 -1.12
N ARG A 60 3.24 19.68 -0.64
CA ARG A 60 2.64 18.51 0.02
C ARG A 60 2.66 17.27 -0.88
N ARG A 61 2.30 17.40 -2.16
CA ARG A 61 2.33 16.30 -3.14
C ARG A 61 3.73 15.81 -3.43
N GLU A 62 4.71 16.70 -3.52
CA GLU A 62 6.12 16.35 -3.73
C GLU A 62 6.67 15.58 -2.52
N THR A 63 6.40 16.04 -1.28
CA THR A 63 6.77 15.31 -0.07
C THR A 63 6.14 13.92 -0.01
N LEU A 64 4.84 13.81 -0.33
CA LEU A 64 4.17 12.51 -0.33
C LEU A 64 4.72 11.56 -1.42
N ASN A 65 4.96 12.08 -2.62
CA ASN A 65 5.54 11.29 -3.71
C ASN A 65 6.97 10.82 -3.36
N GLY A 66 7.76 11.65 -2.67
CA GLY A 66 9.08 11.24 -2.15
C GLY A 66 8.99 9.99 -1.28
N ARG A 67 8.07 9.97 -0.30
CA ARG A 67 7.84 8.80 0.57
C ARG A 67 7.40 7.55 -0.19
N PHE A 68 6.63 7.68 -1.26
CA PHE A 68 6.26 6.54 -2.12
C PHE A 68 7.48 5.96 -2.86
N LEU A 69 8.40 6.81 -3.33
CA LEU A 69 9.61 6.35 -4.00
C LEU A 69 10.57 5.68 -3.02
N ASP A 70 10.73 6.24 -1.82
CA ASP A 70 11.53 5.63 -0.75
C ASP A 70 11.00 4.23 -0.41
N LEU A 71 9.67 4.12 -0.23
CA LEU A 71 9.03 2.83 0.02
C LEU A 71 9.23 1.85 -1.14
N ALA A 72 9.11 2.30 -2.39
CA ALA A 72 9.33 1.46 -3.57
C ALA A 72 10.75 0.88 -3.62
N GLY A 73 11.76 1.66 -3.18
CA GLY A 73 13.15 1.23 -3.11
C GLY A 73 13.39 0.10 -2.09
N LEU A 74 12.59 0.03 -1.02
CA LEU A 74 12.68 -1.03 0.00
C LEU A 74 12.01 -2.34 -0.40
N LEU A 75 11.15 -2.32 -1.43
CA LEU A 75 10.35 -3.48 -1.82
C LEU A 75 11.11 -4.32 -2.86
N PRO A 76 11.38 -5.62 -2.59
CA PRO A 76 12.22 -6.45 -3.47
C PRO A 76 11.78 -6.44 -4.93
N ASN A 77 10.47 -6.62 -5.16
CA ASN A 77 9.89 -6.71 -6.51
C ASN A 77 9.73 -5.36 -7.23
N LEU A 78 9.79 -4.23 -6.51
CA LEU A 78 9.58 -2.90 -7.10
C LEU A 78 10.88 -2.09 -7.25
N SER A 79 11.95 -2.48 -6.54
CA SER A 79 13.24 -1.79 -6.58
C SER A 79 13.85 -1.67 -7.99
N GLN A 80 13.61 -2.65 -8.86
CA GLN A 80 14.08 -2.67 -10.25
C GLN A 80 13.16 -1.91 -11.22
N ILE A 81 11.94 -1.59 -10.79
CA ILE A 81 10.94 -0.92 -11.63
C ILE A 81 11.20 0.59 -11.57
N ARG A 82 11.51 1.21 -12.71
CA ARG A 82 11.85 2.64 -12.79
C ARG A 82 10.70 3.59 -12.41
N ARG A 83 9.46 3.21 -12.69
CA ARG A 83 8.26 4.05 -12.46
C ARG A 83 7.09 3.22 -11.93
N PRO A 84 7.18 2.69 -10.69
CA PRO A 84 6.10 1.90 -10.11
C PRO A 84 4.87 2.79 -9.85
N SER A 85 3.67 2.24 -10.05
CA SER A 85 2.43 2.96 -9.79
C SER A 85 2.16 3.05 -8.28
N LYS A 86 1.43 4.09 -7.84
CA LYS A 86 1.06 4.24 -6.41
C LYS A 86 0.33 3.01 -5.87
N SER A 87 -0.59 2.46 -6.66
CA SER A 87 -1.33 1.23 -6.31
C SER A 87 -0.40 0.02 -6.18
N ALA A 88 0.54 -0.15 -7.12
CA ALA A 88 1.51 -1.25 -7.06
C ALA A 88 2.41 -1.17 -5.81
N ILE A 89 2.85 0.04 -5.44
CA ILE A 89 3.66 0.26 -4.23
C ILE A 89 2.90 -0.16 -2.97
N VAL A 90 1.62 0.23 -2.87
CA VAL A 90 0.77 -0.12 -1.72
C VAL A 90 0.50 -1.62 -1.66
N ASN A 91 0.10 -2.25 -2.76
CA ASN A 91 -0.22 -3.68 -2.77
C ASN A 91 1.03 -4.54 -2.50
N SER A 92 2.17 -4.17 -3.10
CA SER A 92 3.42 -4.87 -2.87
C SER A 92 3.95 -4.68 -1.44
N SER A 93 3.70 -3.54 -0.78
CA SER A 93 4.12 -3.34 0.61
C SER A 93 3.30 -4.20 1.57
N ILE A 94 1.99 -4.29 1.36
CA ILE A 94 1.10 -5.18 2.12
C ILE A 94 1.56 -6.63 1.94
N ALA A 95 1.72 -7.06 0.69
CA ALA A 95 2.19 -8.41 0.39
C ALA A 95 3.56 -8.72 1.01
N HIS A 96 4.50 -7.77 0.96
CA HIS A 96 5.82 -7.94 1.54
C HIS A 96 5.78 -8.04 3.07
N ILE A 97 4.93 -7.27 3.75
CA ILE A 97 4.72 -7.38 5.19
C ILE A 97 4.19 -8.77 5.53
N HIS A 98 3.11 -9.23 4.87
CA HIS A 98 2.55 -10.57 5.12
C HIS A 98 3.58 -11.68 4.89
N ALA A 99 4.33 -11.63 3.79
CA ALA A 99 5.40 -12.58 3.51
C ALA A 99 6.50 -12.55 4.59
N SER A 100 6.93 -11.36 5.01
CA SER A 100 7.93 -11.18 6.07
C SER A 100 7.46 -11.75 7.41
N ARG A 101 6.18 -11.59 7.76
CA ARG A 101 5.60 -12.22 8.97
C ARG A 101 5.66 -13.74 8.89
N ARG A 102 5.21 -14.31 7.76
CA ARG A 102 5.25 -15.77 7.53
C ARG A 102 6.66 -16.32 7.62
N HIS A 103 7.63 -15.66 6.98
CA HIS A 103 9.04 -16.07 7.03
C HIS A 103 9.61 -16.04 8.45
N ARG A 104 9.29 -15.02 9.25
CA ARG A 104 9.72 -14.96 10.66
C ARG A 104 9.11 -16.07 11.51
N HIS A 105 7.84 -16.42 11.29
CA HIS A 105 7.21 -17.53 11.99
C HIS A 105 7.85 -18.88 11.64
N LEU A 106 8.09 -19.13 10.35
CA LEU A 106 8.80 -20.33 9.89
C LEU A 106 10.21 -20.38 10.48
N ALA A 107 10.97 -19.29 10.43
CA ALA A 107 12.31 -19.23 11.02
C ALA A 107 12.30 -19.53 12.53
N SER A 108 11.34 -19.01 13.29
CA SER A 108 11.16 -19.33 14.72
C SER A 108 10.86 -20.81 14.96
N ARG A 109 9.97 -21.39 14.16
CA ARG A 109 9.64 -22.83 14.24
C ARG A 109 10.86 -23.70 13.95
N GLU A 110 11.54 -23.47 12.83
CA GLU A 110 12.72 -24.24 12.44
C GLU A 110 13.85 -24.08 13.46
N LEU A 111 14.06 -22.87 14.00
CA LEU A 111 15.07 -22.63 15.03
C LEU A 111 14.79 -23.41 16.32
N ARG A 112 13.52 -23.54 16.72
CA ARG A 112 13.13 -24.36 17.88
C ARG A 112 13.44 -25.83 17.64
N LEU A 113 13.10 -26.35 16.46
CA LEU A 113 13.41 -27.75 16.09
C LEU A 113 14.91 -28.01 16.13
N LEU A 114 15.71 -27.15 15.48
CA LEU A 114 17.17 -27.25 15.49
C LEU A 114 17.76 -27.16 16.90
N LYS A 115 17.20 -26.31 17.77
CA LYS A 115 17.63 -26.23 19.17
C LYS A 115 17.34 -27.54 19.91
N TYR A 116 16.15 -28.11 19.74
CA TYR A 116 15.80 -29.38 20.39
C TYR A 116 16.71 -30.53 19.94
N GLU A 117 16.98 -30.62 18.63
CA GLU A 117 17.90 -31.62 18.08
C GLU A 117 19.32 -31.44 18.63
N ALA A 118 19.83 -30.20 18.61
CA ALA A 118 21.17 -29.90 19.12
C ALA A 118 21.30 -30.18 20.63
N ASP A 119 20.27 -29.90 21.42
CA ASP A 119 20.24 -30.18 22.85
C ASP A 119 20.14 -31.68 23.13
N ALA A 120 19.41 -32.44 22.29
CA ALA A 120 19.35 -33.90 22.36
C ALA A 120 20.70 -34.55 22.07
N LEU A 121 21.34 -34.17 20.96
CA LEU A 121 22.67 -34.65 20.59
C LEU A 121 23.71 -34.29 21.65
N ARG A 122 23.63 -33.09 22.25
CA ARG A 122 24.55 -32.70 23.33
C ARG A 122 24.35 -33.55 24.58
N ARG A 123 23.11 -33.93 24.93
CA ARG A 123 22.85 -34.84 26.05
C ARG A 123 23.48 -36.20 25.81
N GLU A 124 23.20 -36.83 24.67
CA GLU A 124 23.77 -38.12 24.30
C GLU A 124 25.30 -38.07 24.30
N LEU A 125 25.88 -37.05 23.67
CA LEU A 125 27.32 -36.86 23.62
C LEU A 125 27.95 -36.69 25.02
N ASN A 126 27.28 -35.97 25.92
CA ASN A 126 27.76 -35.79 27.27
C ASN A 126 27.67 -37.07 28.11
N GLU A 127 26.68 -37.94 27.88
CA GLU A 127 26.63 -39.26 28.52
C GLU A 127 27.84 -40.12 28.14
N TRP A 128 28.26 -40.06 26.86
CA TRP A 128 29.43 -40.80 26.39
C TRP A 128 30.73 -40.21 26.95
N ARG A 129 30.81 -38.88 27.05
CA ARG A 129 31.95 -38.18 27.65
C ARG A 129 32.10 -38.49 29.14
N ASP A 130 31.01 -38.55 29.88
CA ASP A 130 31.03 -38.92 31.30
C ASP A 130 31.60 -40.33 31.50
N ARG A 131 31.16 -41.30 30.69
CA ARG A 131 31.69 -42.68 30.72
C ARG A 131 33.17 -42.74 30.39
N ALA A 132 33.66 -41.83 29.54
CA ALA A 132 35.06 -41.73 29.17
C ALA A 132 35.91 -40.88 30.13
N GLY A 133 35.31 -40.28 31.17
CA GLY A 133 36.00 -39.36 32.09
C GLY A 133 36.44 -38.04 31.43
N ILE A 134 35.80 -37.66 30.32
CA ILE A 134 36.10 -36.43 29.57
C ILE A 134 35.14 -35.32 30.01
N PRO A 135 35.58 -34.06 30.15
CA PRO A 135 34.70 -32.94 30.50
C PRO A 135 33.53 -32.77 29.53
N ARG A 136 32.35 -32.45 30.08
CA ARG A 136 31.11 -32.20 29.32
C ARG A 136 31.22 -30.96 28.43
N VAL A 137 30.54 -31.01 27.28
CA VAL A 137 30.33 -29.86 26.41
C VAL A 137 29.18 -29.03 26.94
N GLN A 138 29.44 -27.75 27.15
CA GLN A 138 28.44 -26.78 27.62
C GLN A 138 27.59 -26.24 26.46
N GLU A 139 26.39 -25.76 26.81
CA GLU A 139 25.58 -25.01 25.84
C GLU A 139 26.35 -23.75 25.42
N PRO A 140 26.52 -23.48 24.11
CA PRO A 140 27.25 -22.29 23.69
C PRO A 140 26.39 -21.05 23.93
N THR A 141 27.02 -19.98 24.44
CA THR A 141 26.35 -18.69 24.67
C THR A 141 25.69 -18.18 23.40
N ARG A 142 24.43 -17.76 23.50
CA ARG A 142 23.64 -17.21 22.40
C ARG A 142 23.51 -15.69 22.57
N GLY A 143 23.45 -14.96 21.46
CA GLY A 143 23.18 -13.52 21.47
C GLY A 143 21.68 -13.22 21.62
N ASP A 144 21.36 -11.97 21.94
CA ASP A 144 19.98 -11.53 22.26
C ASP A 144 18.97 -11.82 21.14
N GLY A 145 19.39 -11.70 19.87
CA GLY A 145 18.53 -12.00 18.72
C GLY A 145 18.09 -13.46 18.63
N PHE A 146 18.87 -14.40 19.18
CA PHE A 146 18.51 -15.81 19.20
C PHE A 146 17.28 -16.04 20.09
N GLY A 147 17.27 -15.46 21.29
CA GLY A 147 16.14 -15.57 22.22
C GLY A 147 14.87 -14.95 21.65
N MET A 148 15.00 -13.78 21.01
CA MET A 148 13.87 -13.07 20.38
C MET A 148 13.21 -13.89 19.25
N ILE A 149 14.00 -14.56 18.41
CA ILE A 149 13.46 -15.41 17.34
C ILE A 149 12.90 -16.71 17.92
N LEU A 150 13.57 -17.29 18.92
CA LEU A 150 13.17 -18.54 19.55
C LEU A 150 11.82 -18.42 20.28
N SER A 151 11.56 -17.29 20.96
CA SER A 151 10.29 -17.04 21.65
C SER A 151 9.11 -16.87 20.69
N GLY A 152 9.38 -16.45 19.45
CA GLY A 152 8.34 -16.14 18.48
C GLY A 152 7.49 -14.92 18.84
N GLU A 153 7.85 -14.17 19.90
CA GLU A 153 7.08 -13.06 20.46
C GLU A 153 7.05 -11.81 19.59
N LEU A 154 7.77 -11.79 18.46
CA LEU A 154 7.88 -10.56 17.68
C LEU A 154 6.51 -10.07 17.17
N GLU A 155 5.51 -10.94 16.89
CA GLU A 155 4.23 -10.49 16.33
C GLU A 155 3.05 -11.48 16.53
N VAL A 156 2.43 -11.50 17.71
CA VAL A 156 1.01 -11.91 17.83
C VAL A 156 0.19 -10.65 18.13
N LEU A 157 -0.03 -9.83 17.10
CA LEU A 157 -1.26 -9.03 17.08
C LEU A 157 -2.35 -9.97 16.57
N PRO A 158 -3.53 -10.03 17.23
CA PRO A 158 -4.62 -10.86 16.76
C PRO A 158 -4.93 -10.42 15.32
N VAL A 159 -4.64 -11.31 14.37
CA VAL A 159 -5.21 -11.22 13.03
C VAL A 159 -6.71 -11.39 13.28
N PRO A 160 -7.56 -10.38 13.04
CA PRO A 160 -9.00 -10.60 13.06
C PRO A 160 -9.25 -11.69 12.03
N ASN A 161 -9.88 -12.78 12.47
CA ASN A 161 -10.31 -13.92 11.68
C ASN A 161 -10.32 -13.60 10.18
N MET A 162 -9.28 -14.04 9.49
CA MET A 162 -9.40 -14.29 8.05
C MET A 162 -10.31 -15.50 8.01
N ASP A 163 -11.57 -15.27 7.65
CA ASP A 163 -12.58 -16.31 7.56
C ASP A 163 -12.04 -17.52 6.77
N GLU A 164 -12.44 -18.71 7.22
CA GLU A 164 -11.98 -20.04 6.86
C GLU A 164 -12.13 -20.45 5.36
N GLU A 165 -12.37 -19.53 4.42
CA GLU A 165 -12.80 -19.91 3.06
C GLU A 165 -11.70 -19.96 1.98
N ASP A 166 -10.49 -19.45 2.21
CA ASP A 166 -9.45 -19.39 1.13
C ASP A 166 -8.25 -20.34 1.33
N ALA A 167 -8.37 -21.35 2.20
CA ALA A 167 -7.30 -22.30 2.50
C ALA A 167 -7.23 -23.53 1.58
N GLU A 168 -7.93 -23.55 0.44
CA GLU A 168 -8.00 -24.73 -0.43
C GLU A 168 -7.54 -24.46 -1.87
N TYR A 169 -6.32 -23.95 -2.04
CA TYR A 169 -5.58 -24.24 -3.27
C TYR A 169 -4.09 -24.28 -2.95
N VAL A 170 -3.54 -25.50 -2.92
CA VAL A 170 -2.16 -25.90 -3.27
C VAL A 170 -1.78 -27.11 -2.41
N ASN A 171 -2.12 -28.31 -2.91
CA ASN A 171 -1.26 -29.50 -2.94
C ASN A 171 -1.99 -30.64 -3.68
N GLY A 172 -1.30 -31.32 -4.60
CA GLY A 172 -1.61 -32.71 -4.98
C GLY A 172 -2.22 -32.93 -6.36
N ASP A 173 -1.43 -32.73 -7.41
CA ASP A 173 -0.98 -33.76 -8.36
C ASP A 173 -1.98 -34.86 -8.82
N ASP A 174 -2.12 -34.93 -10.16
CA ASP A 174 -2.12 -36.15 -10.99
C ASP A 174 -3.14 -37.27 -10.73
N GLU A 175 -4.09 -37.44 -11.68
CA GLU A 175 -4.48 -38.72 -12.32
C GLU A 175 -5.75 -38.49 -13.18
N GLY A 176 -5.75 -39.05 -14.38
CA GLY A 176 -6.63 -38.63 -15.47
C GLY A 176 -8.10 -39.07 -15.35
N HIS A 177 -8.99 -38.32 -16.00
CA HIS A 177 -10.18 -38.91 -16.64
C HIS A 177 -10.76 -38.04 -17.75
N ALA A 178 -10.60 -38.57 -18.97
CA ALA A 178 -11.55 -38.66 -20.07
C ALA A 178 -12.51 -37.49 -20.40
N HIS A 179 -12.38 -37.05 -21.65
CA HIS A 179 -13.42 -36.46 -22.51
C HIS A 179 -14.87 -36.87 -22.17
N ALA A 180 -15.73 -35.88 -21.92
CA ALA A 180 -17.16 -35.99 -22.25
C ALA A 180 -17.75 -34.61 -22.56
N SER A 181 -18.04 -34.41 -23.83
CA SER A 181 -18.87 -33.37 -24.42
C SER A 181 -20.21 -33.25 -23.68
N ARG A 182 -20.55 -32.04 -23.22
CA ARG A 182 -21.94 -31.68 -22.88
C ARG A 182 -22.50 -30.71 -23.92
N THR A 183 -23.29 -31.30 -24.80
CA THR A 183 -24.33 -30.68 -25.62
C THR A 183 -25.34 -29.90 -24.76
N PRO A 184 -25.78 -28.70 -25.17
CA PRO A 184 -27.04 -28.13 -24.70
C PRO A 184 -28.22 -28.79 -25.46
N PRO A 185 -29.40 -28.95 -24.83
CA PRO A 185 -30.56 -29.55 -25.49
C PRO A 185 -31.16 -28.58 -26.53
N ASN A 186 -31.48 -29.14 -27.68
CA ASN A 186 -32.12 -28.50 -28.83
C ASN A 186 -33.65 -28.60 -28.72
N GLU A 187 -34.33 -27.85 -29.61
CA GLU A 187 -35.75 -27.90 -30.06
C GLU A 187 -36.65 -26.75 -29.56
N GLU A 188 -37.27 -25.91 -30.41
CA GLU A 188 -37.54 -25.99 -31.86
C GLU A 188 -37.92 -24.59 -32.48
N PRO A 189 -38.16 -24.45 -33.81
CA PRO A 189 -37.72 -23.31 -34.61
C PRO A 189 -38.82 -22.36 -35.12
N HIS A 190 -38.54 -21.05 -35.16
CA HIS A 190 -39.33 -20.09 -35.92
C HIS A 190 -38.63 -19.67 -37.23
N ARG A 191 -38.94 -20.47 -38.26
CA ARG A 191 -39.15 -20.15 -39.68
C ARG A 191 -38.71 -18.76 -40.15
N PHE A 192 -37.60 -18.72 -40.87
CA PHE A 192 -37.14 -17.61 -41.72
C PHE A 192 -38.09 -17.44 -42.92
N SER A 193 -38.75 -16.29 -43.05
CA SER A 193 -39.46 -15.90 -44.28
C SER A 193 -38.70 -14.77 -44.97
N TYR A 194 -38.24 -15.04 -46.19
CA TYR A 194 -37.70 -14.06 -47.12
C TYR A 194 -38.79 -13.07 -47.58
N THR A 195 -38.52 -11.78 -47.50
CA THR A 195 -39.16 -10.70 -48.28
C THR A 195 -38.10 -9.63 -48.57
N ASP A 196 -37.44 -9.71 -49.73
CA ASP A 196 -37.62 -8.86 -50.94
C ASP A 196 -36.83 -7.51 -50.88
N PRO A 197 -35.71 -7.37 -51.63
CA PRO A 197 -34.90 -6.16 -51.66
C PRO A 197 -35.35 -5.23 -52.79
N SER A 198 -36.46 -4.51 -52.60
CA SER A 198 -36.95 -3.53 -53.57
C SER A 198 -37.32 -2.18 -52.94
N ASN A 199 -36.50 -1.67 -52.00
CA ASN A 199 -36.67 -0.30 -51.51
C ASN A 199 -35.37 0.41 -51.09
N VAL A 200 -34.36 0.43 -51.97
CA VAL A 200 -33.22 1.34 -51.85
C VAL A 200 -33.50 2.57 -52.72
N ARG A 201 -34.21 3.55 -52.15
CA ARG A 201 -34.38 4.86 -52.77
C ARG A 201 -33.38 5.86 -52.18
N SER A 202 -32.26 5.98 -52.91
CA SER A 202 -31.52 7.21 -53.22
C SER A 202 -31.65 8.40 -52.27
N ASN A 203 -30.55 8.75 -51.60
CA ASN A 203 -30.20 10.15 -51.37
C ASN A 203 -28.68 10.32 -51.44
N ILE A 204 -28.19 10.73 -52.62
CA ILE A 204 -26.80 11.10 -52.90
C ILE A 204 -26.74 12.63 -52.93
N PRO A 205 -25.83 13.29 -52.19
CA PRO A 205 -25.38 14.63 -52.56
C PRO A 205 -24.16 14.54 -53.48
N GLN A 206 -24.27 15.16 -54.65
CA GLN A 206 -23.23 15.27 -55.66
C GLN A 206 -22.04 16.11 -55.16
N ILE A 207 -20.82 15.61 -55.34
CA ILE A 207 -19.62 16.46 -55.33
C ILE A 207 -19.08 16.51 -56.76
N HIS A 208 -19.14 17.72 -57.31
CA HIS A 208 -18.65 18.08 -58.64
C HIS A 208 -17.12 18.00 -58.67
N VAL A 209 -16.59 17.24 -59.62
CA VAL A 209 -15.18 17.30 -60.06
C VAL A 209 -15.16 18.05 -61.38
N LEU A 210 -14.21 18.98 -61.56
CA LEU A 210 -13.73 19.37 -62.88
C LEU A 210 -12.19 19.44 -62.91
N PRO A 211 -11.57 19.11 -64.07
CA PRO A 211 -10.14 18.92 -64.29
C PRO A 211 -9.46 20.22 -64.78
N ALA A 212 -8.16 20.37 -65.04
CA ALA A 212 -7.06 19.46 -65.33
C ALA A 212 -5.74 20.05 -64.78
#